data_AF-A0A956VNQ5-F1
#
_entry.id   AF-A0A956VNQ5-F1
#
_cell.length_a   1.000
_cell.length_b   1.000
_cell.length_c   1.000
_cell.angle_alpha   90.00
_cell.angle_beta   90.00
_cell.angle_gamma   90.00
#
_symmetry.space_group_name_H-M   'P 1'
#
loop_
_entity.id
_entity.type
_entity.pdbx_description
1 polymer ?
#
loop_
_entity_poly.entity_id
_entity_poly.type
_entity_poly.pdbx_seq_one_letter_code
_entity_poly.pdbx_strand_id
1 'polypeptide(L)'
;MLGNYLWRRARRAGFALALLTAALALVLTGCSEDDASEPTATTEATSTASATGSVEGTSTATPASIEVTDSSGETIVLEAPASRIVSHSPAATEILFAIGAGDLVVAADEYSNY
;
A
#
# COMPACT_ATOMS: atom_id res chain seq x y z
N MET A 1 34.25 12.03 -4.17
CA MET A 1 33.27 11.02 -3.67
C MET A 1 32.84 9.97 -4.71
N LEU A 2 33.41 9.93 -5.93
CA LEU A 2 33.00 9.00 -7.00
C LEU A 2 33.59 7.57 -6.87
N GLY A 3 34.71 7.40 -6.17
CA GLY A 3 35.43 6.11 -6.08
C GLY A 3 34.72 5.02 -5.25
N ASN A 4 33.93 5.42 -4.25
CA ASN A 4 33.28 4.46 -3.34
C ASN A 4 32.02 3.81 -3.95
N TYR A 5 31.44 4.40 -5.00
CA TYR A 5 30.20 3.93 -5.62
C TYR A 5 30.45 2.74 -6.56
N LEU A 6 31.53 2.80 -7.35
CA LEU A 6 31.90 1.75 -8.30
C LEU A 6 32.37 0.47 -7.59
N TRP A 7 33.08 0.60 -6.46
CA TRP A 7 33.51 -0.51 -5.64
C TRP A 7 32.34 -1.25 -4.96
N ARG A 8 31.32 -0.51 -4.50
CA ARG A 8 30.10 -1.09 -3.92
C ARG A 8 29.24 -1.77 -4.98
N ARG A 9 29.17 -1.23 -6.21
CA ARG A 9 28.41 -1.82 -7.33
C ARG A 9 29.06 -3.12 -7.83
N ALA A 10 30.39 -3.17 -7.92
CA ALA A 10 31.13 -4.37 -8.30
C ALA A 10 31.01 -5.50 -7.26
N ARG A 11 31.06 -5.16 -5.96
CA ARG A 11 30.89 -6.12 -4.86
C ARG A 11 29.46 -6.65 -4.74
N ARG A 12 28.46 -5.80 -4.99
CA ARG A 12 27.03 -6.18 -4.99
C ARG A 12 26.66 -7.05 -6.20
N ALA A 13 27.26 -6.82 -7.37
CA ALA A 13 27.05 -7.66 -8.56
C ALA A 13 27.58 -9.09 -8.37
N GLY A 14 28.74 -9.26 -7.71
CA GLY A 14 29.28 -10.58 -7.38
C GLY A 14 28.41 -11.37 -6.38
N PHE A 15 27.91 -10.70 -5.34
CA PHE A 15 26.99 -11.31 -4.38
C PHE A 15 25.62 -11.64 -4.98
N ALA A 16 25.09 -10.77 -5.86
CA ALA A 16 23.82 -11.02 -6.55
C ALA A 16 23.91 -12.21 -7.52
N LEU A 17 25.02 -12.35 -8.25
CA LEU A 17 25.24 -13.49 -9.16
C LEU A 17 25.38 -14.81 -8.37
N ALA A 18 26.05 -14.79 -7.22
CA ALA A 18 26.21 -15.96 -6.34
C ALA A 18 24.89 -16.38 -5.64
N LEU A 19 24.01 -15.43 -5.29
CA LEU A 19 22.70 -15.74 -4.74
C LEU A 19 21.72 -16.28 -5.81
N LEU A 20 21.83 -15.80 -7.04
CA LEU A 20 20.97 -16.23 -8.15
C LEU A 20 21.29 -17.66 -8.60
N THR A 21 22.56 -18.07 -8.57
CA THR A 21 22.95 -19.47 -8.81
C THR A 21 22.54 -20.40 -7.67
N ALA A 22 22.58 -19.94 -6.41
CA ALA A 22 22.12 -20.72 -5.26
C ALA A 22 20.59 -20.93 -5.24
N ALA A 23 19.82 -19.91 -5.63
CA ALA A 23 18.36 -20.00 -5.70
C ALA A 23 17.87 -20.94 -6.82
N LEU A 24 18.55 -20.97 -7.97
CA LEU A 24 18.21 -21.86 -9.09
C LEU A 24 18.40 -23.35 -8.72
N ALA A 25 19.34 -23.66 -7.83
CA ALA A 25 19.56 -25.03 -7.36
C ALA A 25 18.46 -25.54 -6.41
N LEU A 26 17.65 -24.64 -5.81
CA LEU A 26 16.63 -25.00 -4.82
C LEU A 26 15.28 -25.42 -5.45
N VAL A 27 15.08 -25.17 -6.74
CA VAL A 27 13.78 -25.38 -7.42
C VAL A 27 13.59 -26.82 -7.93
N LEU A 28 14.63 -27.66 -7.96
CA LEU A 28 14.51 -29.02 -8.53
C LEU A 28 14.06 -30.12 -7.54
N THR A 29 13.81 -29.80 -6.27
CA THR A 29 13.39 -30.80 -5.27
C THR A 29 12.10 -30.38 -4.58
N GLY A 30 10.97 -30.70 -5.20
CA GLY A 30 9.66 -30.48 -4.61
C GLY A 30 8.52 -31.11 -5.41
N CYS A 31 8.39 -32.44 -5.35
CA CYS A 31 7.12 -33.11 -5.61
C CYS A 31 6.36 -33.24 -4.28
N SER A 32 5.07 -32.91 -4.26
CA SER A 32 4.13 -33.39 -3.24
C SER A 32 2.73 -33.42 -3.86
N GLU A 33 2.20 -34.63 -4.01
CA GLU A 33 0.88 -34.99 -4.56
C GLU A 33 -0.34 -34.56 -3.69
N ASP A 34 -1.47 -34.39 -4.40
CA ASP A 34 -2.92 -34.65 -4.13
C ASP A 34 -3.58 -34.34 -2.76
N ASP A 35 -4.71 -33.62 -2.77
CA ASP A 35 -6.07 -34.19 -2.58
C ASP A 35 -7.19 -33.14 -2.79
N ALA A 36 -8.36 -33.64 -3.21
CA ALA A 36 -9.56 -32.92 -3.60
C ALA A 36 -10.39 -32.37 -2.42
N SER A 37 -11.15 -31.29 -2.67
CA SER A 37 -12.49 -31.08 -2.09
C SER A 37 -13.15 -29.84 -2.71
N GLU A 38 -14.10 -30.06 -3.62
CA GLU A 38 -15.20 -29.11 -3.81
C GLU A 38 -16.14 -29.18 -2.61
N PRO A 39 -16.77 -28.05 -2.25
CA PRO A 39 -18.22 -28.11 -2.13
C PRO A 39 -18.90 -26.94 -2.85
N THR A 40 -19.89 -27.33 -3.66
CA THR A 40 -21.01 -26.51 -4.14
C THR A 40 -21.88 -26.08 -2.97
N ALA A 41 -22.26 -24.79 -2.89
CA ALA A 41 -23.61 -24.37 -2.49
C ALA A 41 -23.88 -22.89 -2.82
N THR A 42 -24.72 -22.69 -3.83
CA THR A 42 -25.52 -21.49 -4.12
C THR A 42 -26.38 -21.09 -2.92
N THR A 43 -26.53 -19.78 -2.66
CA THR A 43 -27.80 -19.17 -2.16
C THR A 43 -27.81 -17.67 -2.49
N GLU A 44 -28.63 -17.28 -3.47
CA GLU A 44 -29.23 -15.95 -3.57
C GLU A 44 -30.26 -15.76 -2.44
N ALA A 45 -30.34 -14.55 -1.87
CA ALA A 45 -31.62 -13.89 -1.61
C ALA A 45 -31.43 -12.45 -1.12
N THR A 46 -31.76 -11.53 -2.02
CA THR A 46 -32.34 -10.21 -1.84
C THR A 46 -33.25 -10.08 -0.60
N SER A 47 -33.10 -8.97 0.14
CA SER A 47 -34.22 -8.37 0.88
C SER A 47 -34.21 -6.85 0.71
N THR A 48 -35.41 -6.38 0.36
CA THR A 48 -35.80 -5.04 -0.08
C THR A 48 -36.38 -4.25 1.08
N ALA A 49 -35.96 -2.97 1.17
CA ALA A 49 -36.61 -1.78 1.72
C ALA A 49 -37.16 -1.76 3.16
N SER A 50 -36.85 -0.68 3.92
CA SER A 50 -37.75 0.49 3.97
C SER A 50 -37.17 1.59 4.87
N ALA A 51 -37.36 2.83 4.43
CA ALA A 51 -36.97 4.06 5.11
C ALA A 51 -37.90 4.38 6.29
N THR A 52 -37.37 5.01 7.34
CA THR A 52 -38.07 6.01 8.18
C THR A 52 -37.08 6.60 9.19
N GLY A 53 -37.05 7.93 9.29
CA GLY A 53 -36.66 8.60 10.54
C GLY A 53 -35.47 9.55 10.44
N SER A 54 -35.76 10.79 10.05
CA SER A 54 -34.92 11.97 10.24
C SER A 54 -34.53 12.16 11.71
N VAL A 55 -33.23 12.20 11.98
CA VAL A 55 -32.67 13.01 13.08
C VAL A 55 -31.56 13.86 12.49
N GLU A 56 -31.87 15.14 12.25
CA GLU A 56 -30.87 16.19 12.11
C GLU A 56 -30.26 16.43 13.49
N GLY A 57 -29.44 15.46 13.92
CA GLY A 57 -28.49 15.66 15.00
C GLY A 57 -27.26 16.27 14.37
N THR A 58 -26.96 17.52 14.73
CA THR A 58 -25.60 18.04 14.60
C THR A 58 -24.70 17.23 15.53
N SER A 59 -24.33 16.04 15.08
CA SER A 59 -23.26 15.25 15.65
C SER A 59 -21.99 16.00 15.32
N THR A 60 -21.46 16.74 16.29
CA THR A 60 -20.06 17.15 16.26
C THR A 60 -19.26 15.85 16.32
N ALA A 61 -19.00 15.26 15.15
CA ALA A 61 -18.13 14.12 15.03
C ALA A 61 -16.73 14.58 15.46
N THR A 62 -16.31 14.17 16.65
CA THR A 62 -14.90 14.21 17.02
C THR A 62 -14.12 13.50 15.91
N PRO A 63 -13.06 14.11 15.35
CA PRO A 63 -12.29 13.47 14.30
C PRO A 63 -11.83 12.10 14.82
N ALA A 64 -12.22 11.04 14.11
CA ALA A 64 -11.79 9.70 14.46
C ALA A 64 -10.28 9.62 14.24
N SER A 65 -9.58 8.99 15.19
CA SER A 65 -8.18 8.64 14.98
C SER A 65 -8.06 7.70 13.78
N ILE A 66 -7.01 7.90 12.98
CA ILE A 66 -6.71 7.11 11.79
C ILE A 66 -5.42 6.34 12.07
N GLU A 67 -5.51 5.02 12.08
CA GLU A 67 -4.36 4.13 12.25
C GLU A 67 -4.03 3.44 10.93
N VAL A 68 -2.78 3.52 10.49
CA VAL A 68 -2.29 2.91 9.24
C VAL A 68 -0.97 2.22 9.51
N THR A 69 -0.85 0.95 9.13
CA THR A 69 0.44 0.26 9.07
C THR A 69 1.04 0.43 7.68
N ASP A 70 2.26 0.93 7.60
CA ASP A 70 2.95 1.15 6.33
C ASP A 70 3.57 -0.15 5.77
N SER A 71 4.17 -0.05 4.58
CA SER A 71 4.82 -1.20 3.95
C SER A 71 6.10 -1.67 4.67
N SER A 72 6.66 -0.87 5.58
CA SER A 72 7.79 -1.26 6.41
C SER A 72 7.36 -2.02 7.67
N GLY A 73 6.06 -2.07 7.95
CA GLY A 73 5.47 -2.68 9.14
C GLY A 73 5.35 -1.72 10.33
N GLU A 74 5.59 -0.42 10.12
CA GLU A 74 5.43 0.61 11.14
C GLU A 74 3.98 1.07 11.20
N THR A 75 3.41 1.11 12.41
CA THR A 75 2.07 1.66 12.64
C THR A 75 2.15 3.15 12.95
N ILE A 76 1.46 3.95 12.13
CA ILE A 76 1.31 5.39 12.31
C ILE A 76 -0.13 5.69 12.73
N VAL A 77 -0.28 6.49 13.78
CA VAL A 77 -1.56 6.97 14.29
C VAL A 77 -1.66 8.48 14.06
N LEU A 78 -2.74 8.91 13.41
CA LEU A 78 -3.11 10.30 13.27
C LEU A 78 -4.33 10.57 14.16
N GLU A 79 -4.21 11.47 15.13
CA GLU A 79 -5.32 11.86 16.03
C GLU A 79 -6.49 12.53 15.28
N ALA A 80 -6.23 13.05 14.08
CA ALA A 80 -7.20 13.64 13.18
C ALA A 80 -6.71 13.51 11.72
N PRO A 81 -7.59 13.70 10.72
CA PRO A 81 -7.17 13.74 9.30
C PRO A 81 -6.00 14.70 9.05
N ALA A 82 -5.09 14.29 8.15
CA ALA A 82 -3.94 15.11 7.77
C ALA A 82 -4.39 16.44 7.12
N SER A 83 -3.84 17.55 7.59
CA SER A 83 -4.14 18.90 7.08
C SER A 83 -3.06 19.46 6.14
N ARG A 84 -1.89 18.81 6.07
CA ARG A 84 -0.76 19.17 5.21
C ARG A 84 -0.03 17.92 4.77
N ILE A 85 0.29 17.84 3.49
CA ILE A 85 0.92 16.68 2.86
C ILE A 85 2.20 17.11 2.15
N VAL A 86 3.28 16.37 2.39
CA VAL A 86 4.51 16.43 1.59
C VAL A 86 4.58 15.13 0.79
N SER A 87 4.51 15.21 -0.53
CA SER A 87 4.60 14.05 -1.41
C SER A 87 6.00 13.95 -2.02
N HIS A 88 6.57 12.74 -2.02
CA HIS A 88 7.89 12.45 -2.61
C HIS A 88 7.84 11.36 -3.69
N SER A 89 6.64 11.05 -4.18
CA SER A 89 6.42 10.05 -5.21
C SER A 89 5.50 10.67 -6.26
N PRO A 90 5.96 10.82 -7.52
CA PRO A 90 5.10 11.33 -8.60
C PRO A 90 3.80 10.55 -8.74
N ALA A 91 3.81 9.23 -8.53
CA ALA A 91 2.58 8.45 -8.58
C ALA A 91 1.60 8.77 -7.42
N ALA A 92 2.11 8.95 -6.20
CA ALA A 92 1.26 9.28 -5.04
C ALA A 92 0.68 10.69 -5.16
N THR A 93 1.53 11.60 -5.62
CA THR A 93 1.22 12.93 -6.12
C THR A 93 -0.02 12.91 -7.03
N GLU A 94 0.02 12.25 -8.19
CA GLU A 94 -1.11 12.24 -9.14
C GLU A 94 -2.41 11.75 -8.48
N ILE A 95 -2.30 10.70 -7.65
CA ILE A 95 -3.44 10.13 -6.92
C ILE A 95 -4.06 11.18 -5.99
N LEU A 96 -3.26 11.93 -5.23
CA LEU A 96 -3.75 12.95 -4.31
C LEU A 96 -4.58 14.02 -5.05
N PHE A 97 -4.15 14.44 -6.23
CA PHE A 97 -4.91 15.41 -7.03
C PHE A 97 -6.15 14.78 -7.66
N ALA A 98 -6.04 13.55 -8.18
CA ALA A 98 -7.17 12.82 -8.74
C ALA A 98 -8.31 12.59 -7.73
N ILE A 99 -7.99 12.42 -6.43
CA ILE A 99 -8.99 12.28 -5.37
C ILE A 99 -9.43 13.62 -4.74
N GLY A 100 -8.98 14.76 -5.28
CA GLY A 100 -9.35 16.10 -4.80
C GLY A 100 -8.64 16.55 -3.52
N ALA A 101 -7.57 15.87 -3.11
CA ALA A 101 -6.75 16.22 -1.95
C ALA A 101 -5.57 17.17 -2.30
N GLY A 102 -5.51 17.67 -3.54
CA GLY A 102 -4.42 18.53 -4.01
C GLY A 102 -4.23 19.80 -3.18
N ASP A 103 -5.31 20.39 -2.66
CA ASP A 103 -5.26 21.59 -1.79
C ASP A 103 -4.51 21.37 -0.47
N LEU A 104 -4.35 20.12 -0.03
CA LEU A 104 -3.62 19.76 1.19
C LEU A 104 -2.11 19.57 0.93
N VAL A 105 -1.68 19.51 -0.32
CA VAL A 105 -0.27 19.29 -0.69
C VAL A 105 0.52 20.59 -0.56
N VAL A 106 1.44 20.64 0.40
CA VAL A 106 2.29 21.82 0.67
C VAL A 106 3.67 21.74 0.04
N ALA A 107 4.09 20.55 -0.40
CA ALA A 107 5.32 20.32 -1.15
C ALA A 107 5.24 19.01 -1.94
N ALA A 108 5.90 19.00 -3.11
CA ALA A 108 6.06 17.85 -3.97
C ALA A 108 7.50 17.75 -4.47
N ASP A 109 7.91 16.57 -4.95
CA ASP A 109 9.20 16.42 -5.64
C ASP A 109 9.22 17.12 -7.02
N GLU A 110 10.40 17.27 -7.61
CA GLU A 110 10.58 17.97 -8.90
C GLU A 110 10.05 17.22 -10.13
N TYR A 111 9.75 15.93 -10.00
CA TYR A 111 9.25 15.07 -11.09
C TYR A 111 7.73 14.92 -11.07
N SER A 112 7.08 15.42 -10.02
CA SER A 112 5.65 15.51 -9.87
C SER A 112 5.07 16.58 -10.81
N ASN A 113 4.16 16.18 -11.68
CA ASN A 113 3.59 17.06 -12.70
C ASN A 113 2.07 17.30 -12.56
N TYR A 114 1.38 16.48 -11.75
CA TYR A 114 -0.02 16.58 -11.27
C TYR A 114 -1.06 16.97 -12.33
#